data_AF-A0A8B9F2S6-F1
#
_entry.id   AF-A0A8B9F2S6-F1
#
_cell.length_a   1.000
_cell.length_b   1.000
_cell.length_c   1.000
_cell.angle_alpha   90.00
_cell.angle_beta   90.00
_cell.angle_gamma   90.00
#
_symmetry.space_group_name_H-M   'P 1'
#
loop_
_entity.id
_entity.type
_entity.pdbx_description
1 polymer ?
#
loop_
_entity_poly.entity_id
_entity_poly.type
_entity_poly.pdbx_seq_one_letter_code
_entity_poly.pdbx_strand_id
1 'polypeptide(L)'
;MRATQEDFDKVLQVVREQITRTLSLKPTSLELFKTRVNALNYGEILKLRQTERLHQEETLAVPVLELRERLKPEVLGLVRQQRLLHLCEGTLFRKISSRRRQDKLWYCRLSPNHKVLHYGDVEEGVHSPPIESLLEKIPIADMKTVLVGKECPHTKEKSSGKQNKVSTSHYTLAFCTGDPAGSSLDKNMVRKRIKAPFPLVW
;
A
#
# COMPACT_ATOMS: atom_id res chain seq x y z
N MET A 1 -10.86 -14.22 36.48
CA MET A 1 -11.97 -13.28 36.74
C MET A 1 -13.27 -14.05 36.71
N ARG A 2 -14.16 -13.86 37.70
CA ARG A 2 -15.54 -14.37 37.65
C ARG A 2 -16.40 -13.27 37.01
N ALA A 3 -16.50 -13.31 35.68
CA ALA A 3 -17.37 -12.42 34.92
C ALA A 3 -18.82 -12.86 35.05
N THR A 4 -19.75 -11.90 35.13
CA THR A 4 -21.19 -12.17 35.08
C THR A 4 -21.66 -12.12 33.62
N GLN A 5 -22.91 -12.53 33.35
CA GLN A 5 -23.45 -12.51 31.98
C GLN A 5 -23.49 -11.09 31.38
N GLU A 6 -23.62 -10.06 32.23
CA GLU A 6 -23.63 -8.64 31.84
C GLU A 6 -22.24 -8.13 31.40
N ASP A 7 -21.17 -8.84 31.77
CA ASP A 7 -19.80 -8.46 31.42
C ASP A 7 -19.34 -9.05 30.08
N PHE A 8 -20.16 -9.88 29.44
CA PHE A 8 -19.76 -10.64 28.25
C PHE A 8 -19.28 -9.75 27.10
N ASP A 9 -19.99 -8.67 26.80
CA ASP A 9 -19.60 -7.74 25.74
C ASP A 9 -18.27 -7.02 26.04
N LYS A 10 -18.06 -6.64 27.30
CA LYS A 10 -16.81 -6.00 27.74
C LYS A 10 -15.64 -6.98 27.64
N VAL A 11 -15.85 -8.22 28.07
CA VAL A 11 -14.86 -9.29 27.94
C VAL A 11 -14.55 -9.55 26.47
N LEU A 12 -15.55 -9.64 25.60
CA LEU A 12 -15.35 -9.85 24.17
C LEU A 12 -14.57 -8.71 23.52
N GLN A 13 -14.84 -7.46 23.90
CA GLN A 13 -14.09 -6.30 23.43
C GLN A 13 -12.61 -6.38 23.83
N VAL A 14 -12.33 -6.75 25.09
CA VAL A 14 -10.95 -6.96 25.58
C VAL A 14 -10.27 -8.08 24.81
N VAL A 15 -10.94 -9.22 24.60
CA VAL A 15 -10.39 -10.37 23.86
C VAL A 15 -10.07 -9.98 22.42
N ARG A 16 -10.99 -9.25 21.76
CA ARG A 16 -10.76 -8.76 20.40
C ARG A 16 -9.52 -7.86 20.34
N GLU A 17 -9.34 -7.00 21.34
CA GLU A 17 -8.21 -6.10 21.42
C GLU A 17 -6.89 -6.83 21.69
N GLN A 18 -6.88 -7.81 22.60
CA GLN A 18 -5.73 -8.69 22.84
C GLN A 18 -5.26 -9.35 21.54
N ILE A 19 -6.20 -9.93 20.79
CA ILE A 19 -5.91 -10.58 19.50
C ILE A 19 -5.40 -9.55 18.48
N THR A 20 -6.10 -8.44 18.30
CA THR A 20 -5.75 -7.42 17.28
C THR A 20 -4.38 -6.80 17.55
N ARG A 21 -4.08 -6.45 18.81
CA ARG A 21 -2.76 -5.92 19.21
C ARG A 21 -1.66 -6.95 19.01
N THR A 22 -1.89 -8.21 19.40
CA THR A 22 -0.88 -9.26 19.23
C THR A 22 -0.61 -9.55 17.75
N LEU A 23 -1.65 -9.57 16.91
CA LEU A 23 -1.48 -9.76 15.46
C LEU A 23 -0.75 -8.59 14.78
N SER A 24 -0.93 -7.37 15.29
CA SER A 24 -0.23 -6.18 14.78
C SER A 24 1.29 -6.29 14.94
N LEU A 25 1.76 -7.06 15.94
CA LEU A 25 3.17 -7.37 16.17
C LEU A 25 3.73 -8.49 15.27
N LYS A 26 2.94 -9.01 14.33
CA LYS A 26 3.31 -10.06 13.35
C LYS A 26 4.10 -11.22 13.99
N PRO A 27 3.51 -11.96 14.95
CA PRO A 27 4.20 -13.07 15.60
C PRO A 27 4.59 -14.15 14.59
N THR A 28 5.80 -14.68 14.73
CA THR A 28 6.39 -15.65 13.79
C THR A 28 5.97 -17.10 14.05
N SER A 29 5.30 -17.37 15.18
CA SER A 29 4.79 -18.71 15.52
C SER A 29 3.50 -18.63 16.35
N LEU A 30 2.73 -19.71 16.33
CA LEU A 30 1.51 -19.84 17.13
C LEU A 30 1.79 -19.83 18.64
N GLU A 31 2.90 -20.45 19.06
CA GLU A 31 3.30 -20.46 20.48
C GLU A 31 3.68 -19.06 20.96
N LEU A 32 4.39 -18.29 20.15
CA LEU A 32 4.70 -16.89 20.46
C LEU A 32 3.42 -16.04 20.54
N PHE A 33 2.46 -16.30 19.65
CA PHE A 33 1.15 -15.65 19.71
C PHE A 33 0.41 -15.97 21.01
N LYS A 34 0.29 -17.25 21.40
CA LYS A 34 -0.38 -17.65 22.65
C LYS A 34 0.25 -17.00 23.87
N THR A 35 1.57 -17.05 23.97
CA THR A 35 2.31 -16.43 25.09
C THR A 35 2.04 -14.92 25.18
N ARG A 36 2.04 -14.21 24.05
CA ARG A 36 1.79 -12.76 24.00
C ARG A 36 0.34 -12.39 24.30
N VAL A 37 -0.63 -13.14 23.77
CA VAL A 37 -2.06 -12.92 24.07
C VAL A 37 -2.31 -13.11 25.57
N ASN A 38 -1.73 -14.15 26.17
CA ASN A 38 -1.88 -14.43 27.60
C ASN A 38 -1.15 -13.41 28.48
N ALA A 39 -0.03 -12.86 28.02
CA ALA A 39 0.69 -11.79 28.70
C ALA A 39 -0.09 -10.46 28.71
N LEU A 40 -0.84 -10.17 27.64
CA LEU A 40 -1.74 -9.02 27.56
C LEU A 40 -3.03 -9.25 28.35
N ASN A 41 -2.94 -9.47 29.65
CA ASN A 41 -4.11 -9.64 30.50
C ASN A 41 -4.97 -8.36 30.58
N TYR A 42 -6.15 -8.47 31.19
CA TYR A 42 -7.09 -7.34 31.31
C TYR A 42 -6.47 -6.09 31.96
N GLY A 43 -5.64 -6.27 32.99
CA GLY A 43 -4.96 -5.16 33.66
C GLY A 43 -3.99 -4.43 32.73
N GLU A 44 -3.23 -5.18 31.93
CA GLU A 44 -2.33 -4.60 30.92
C GLU A 44 -3.11 -3.87 29.81
N ILE A 45 -4.21 -4.44 29.33
CA ILE A 45 -5.10 -3.76 28.37
C ILE A 45 -5.68 -2.47 28.95
N LEU A 46 -6.10 -2.48 30.22
CA LEU A 46 -6.63 -1.29 30.87
C LEU A 46 -5.57 -0.20 31.02
N LYS A 47 -4.35 -0.55 31.45
CA LYS A 47 -3.21 0.37 31.51
C LYS A 47 -2.90 0.96 30.13
N LEU A 48 -2.83 0.13 29.09
CA LEU A 48 -2.57 0.59 27.71
C LEU A 48 -3.63 1.59 27.24
N ARG A 49 -4.92 1.28 27.43
CA ARG A 49 -6.02 2.20 27.10
C ARG A 49 -5.92 3.52 27.87
N GLN A 50 -5.53 3.48 29.14
CA GLN A 50 -5.35 4.68 29.95
C GLN A 50 -4.19 5.54 29.44
N THR A 51 -3.03 4.93 29.18
CA THR A 51 -1.87 5.62 28.62
C THR A 51 -2.18 6.21 27.24
N GLU A 52 -2.89 5.47 26.40
CA GLU A 52 -3.32 5.95 25.08
C GLU A 52 -4.28 7.14 25.17
N ARG A 53 -5.22 7.13 26.12
CA ARG A 53 -6.11 8.28 26.36
C ARG A 53 -5.34 9.52 26.77
N LEU A 54 -4.42 9.39 27.72
CA LEU A 54 -3.58 10.51 28.19
C LEU A 54 -2.73 11.05 27.05
N HIS A 55 -2.05 10.17 26.31
CA HIS A 55 -1.25 10.58 25.17
C HIS A 55 -2.10 11.23 24.07
N GLN A 56 -3.29 10.67 23.79
CA GLN A 56 -4.19 11.25 22.81
C GLN A 56 -4.62 12.66 23.22
N GLU A 57 -4.98 12.88 24.48
CA GLU A 57 -5.32 14.20 25.02
C GLU A 57 -4.17 15.20 24.87
N GLU A 58 -2.94 14.81 25.19
CA GLU A 58 -1.74 15.62 24.96
C GLU A 58 -1.53 15.96 23.48
N THR A 59 -1.72 15.00 22.57
CA THR A 59 -1.56 15.24 21.13
C THR A 59 -2.64 16.11 20.51
N LEU A 60 -3.79 16.21 21.18
CA LEU A 60 -4.93 17.03 20.76
C LEU A 60 -4.90 18.42 21.41
N ALA A 61 -3.93 18.71 22.27
CA ALA A 61 -3.75 20.04 22.84
C ALA A 61 -3.57 21.08 21.72
N VAL A 62 -4.25 22.23 21.87
CA VAL A 62 -4.27 23.30 20.86
C VAL A 62 -2.87 23.71 20.38
N PRO A 63 -1.85 23.92 21.26
CA PRO A 63 -0.51 24.27 20.81
C PRO A 63 0.16 23.19 19.96
N VAL A 64 -0.13 21.90 20.23
CA VAL A 64 0.40 20.77 19.47
C VAL A 64 -0.25 20.69 18.09
N LEU A 65 -1.56 20.94 18.01
CA LEU A 65 -2.27 20.98 16.73
C LEU A 65 -1.82 22.16 15.85
N GLU A 66 -1.64 23.35 16.43
CA GLU A 66 -1.11 24.50 15.72
C GLU A 66 0.29 24.25 15.19
N LEU A 67 1.17 23.64 16.00
CA LEU A 67 2.51 23.26 15.57
C LEU A 67 2.47 22.23 14.43
N ARG A 68 1.59 21.23 14.51
CA ARG A 68 1.41 20.24 13.45
C ARG A 68 1.01 20.89 12.12
N GLU A 69 0.05 21.80 12.12
CA GLU A 69 -0.36 22.49 10.89
C GLU A 69 0.76 23.39 10.33
N ARG A 70 1.59 24.00 11.18
CA ARG A 70 2.77 24.76 10.74
C ARG A 70 3.86 23.89 10.11
N LEU A 71 4.11 22.69 10.66
CA LEU A 71 5.15 21.76 10.16
C LEU A 71 4.70 20.92 8.96
N LYS A 72 3.39 20.71 8.80
CA LYS A 72 2.78 19.94 7.71
C LYS A 72 3.32 20.26 6.32
N PRO A 73 3.45 21.52 5.86
CA PRO A 73 3.99 21.81 4.53
C PRO A 73 5.44 21.34 4.35
N GLU A 74 6.28 21.46 5.39
CA GLU A 74 7.67 20.99 5.36
C GLU A 74 7.73 19.47 5.24
N VAL A 75 6.94 18.77 6.07
CA VAL A 75 6.84 17.30 6.02
C VAL A 75 6.34 16.82 4.67
N LEU A 76 5.31 17.46 4.11
CA LEU A 76 4.83 17.15 2.76
C LEU A 76 5.90 17.42 1.68
N GLY A 77 6.71 18.46 1.86
CA GLY A 77 7.88 18.75 1.02
C GLY A 77 8.91 17.62 1.05
N LEU A 78 9.24 17.12 2.24
CA LEU A 78 10.15 15.98 2.42
C LEU A 78 9.60 14.70 1.79
N VAL A 79 8.31 14.41 1.99
CA VAL A 79 7.64 13.26 1.35
C VAL A 79 7.69 13.40 -0.17
N ARG A 80 7.42 14.58 -0.72
CA ARG A 80 7.50 14.83 -2.16
C ARG A 80 8.92 14.60 -2.69
N GLN A 81 9.95 15.08 -1.99
CA GLN A 81 11.34 14.88 -2.36
C GLN A 81 11.71 13.39 -2.35
N GLN A 82 11.36 12.67 -1.28
CA GLN A 82 11.61 11.23 -1.18
C GLN A 82 10.92 10.46 -2.31
N ARG A 83 9.66 10.79 -2.64
CA ARG A 83 8.92 10.14 -3.73
C ARG A 83 9.55 10.42 -5.10
N LEU A 84 10.01 11.64 -5.35
CA LEU A 84 10.73 11.97 -6.59
C LEU A 84 12.03 11.18 -6.71
N LEU A 85 12.80 11.08 -5.61
CA LEU A 85 14.01 10.26 -5.58
C LEU A 85 13.71 8.79 -5.90
N HIS A 86 12.64 8.25 -5.34
CA HIS A 86 12.24 6.86 -5.62
C HIS A 86 11.77 6.65 -7.06
N LEU A 87 11.08 7.63 -7.65
CA LEU A 87 10.75 7.59 -9.09
C LEU A 87 12.02 7.66 -9.95
N CYS A 88 13.02 8.46 -9.54
CA CYS A 88 14.31 8.57 -10.22
C CYS A 88 15.15 7.30 -10.10
N GLU A 89 15.05 6.59 -8.98
CA GLU A 89 15.61 5.25 -8.80
C GLU A 89 15.01 4.30 -9.84
N GLY A 90 13.68 4.22 -9.90
CA GLY A 90 12.94 3.42 -10.87
C GLY A 90 12.34 2.14 -10.29
N THR A 91 11.50 1.47 -11.07
CA THR A 91 10.79 0.27 -10.60
C THR A 91 10.59 -0.73 -11.74
N LEU A 92 10.69 -2.02 -11.38
CA LEU A 92 10.34 -3.14 -12.26
C LEU A 92 8.84 -3.41 -12.23
N PHE A 93 8.26 -3.62 -13.39
CA PHE A 93 6.86 -3.91 -13.58
C PHE A 93 6.68 -5.19 -14.39
N ARG A 94 5.67 -5.97 -14.02
CA ARG A 94 5.29 -7.17 -14.79
C ARG A 94 4.42 -6.76 -15.98
N LYS A 95 4.74 -7.27 -17.17
CA LYS A 95 3.94 -7.02 -18.36
C LYS A 95 2.58 -7.72 -18.24
N ILE A 96 1.51 -6.97 -18.51
CA ILE A 96 0.15 -7.51 -18.49
C ILE A 96 -0.04 -8.31 -19.78
N SER A 97 -0.06 -9.63 -19.66
CA SER A 97 -0.29 -10.55 -20.78
C SER A 97 -1.55 -11.37 -20.56
N SER A 98 -2.33 -11.55 -21.63
CA SER A 98 -3.48 -12.47 -21.67
C SER A 98 -3.04 -13.95 -21.52
N ARG A 99 -1.80 -14.28 -21.90
CA ARG A 99 -1.26 -15.65 -21.84
C ARG A 99 -0.30 -15.82 -20.66
N ARG A 100 -0.64 -16.76 -19.77
CA ARG A 100 0.04 -17.13 -18.51
C ARG A 100 1.51 -17.62 -18.61
N ARG A 101 2.21 -17.46 -19.74
CA ARG A 101 3.44 -18.24 -20.01
C ARG A 101 4.76 -17.47 -20.13
N GLN A 102 4.80 -16.15 -20.03
CA GLN A 102 6.08 -15.44 -19.97
C GLN A 102 6.01 -14.29 -18.96
N ASP A 103 6.85 -14.37 -17.93
CA ASP A 103 7.04 -13.35 -16.91
C ASP A 103 7.96 -12.25 -17.44
N LYS A 104 7.53 -11.61 -18.53
CA LYS A 104 8.28 -10.51 -19.11
C LYS A 104 8.18 -9.30 -18.18
N LEU A 105 9.33 -8.79 -17.76
CA LEU A 105 9.45 -7.59 -16.96
C LEU A 105 9.80 -6.41 -17.86
N TRP A 106 9.42 -5.22 -17.42
CA TRP A 106 9.85 -3.96 -18.00
C TRP A 106 10.17 -2.99 -16.87
N TYR A 107 11.09 -2.07 -17.11
CA TYR A 107 11.56 -1.12 -16.11
C TYR A 107 11.16 0.29 -16.51
N CYS A 108 10.81 1.10 -15.52
CA CYS A 108 10.48 2.51 -15.72
C CYS A 108 11.13 3.34 -14.63
N ARG A 109 11.79 4.43 -15.02
CA ARG A 109 12.41 5.41 -14.11
C ARG A 109 12.23 6.82 -14.61
N LEU A 110 12.24 7.77 -13.69
CA LEU A 110 12.24 9.20 -13.97
C LEU A 110 13.66 9.69 -14.22
N SER A 111 13.83 10.56 -15.20
CA SER A 111 15.08 11.28 -15.44
C SER A 111 15.42 12.16 -14.21
N PRO A 112 16.70 12.35 -13.84
CA PRO A 112 17.09 13.18 -12.69
C PRO A 112 16.59 14.63 -12.72
N ASN A 113 16.26 15.16 -13.90
CA ASN A 113 15.68 16.50 -14.06
C ASN A 113 14.14 16.55 -13.90
N HIS A 114 13.51 15.42 -13.61
CA HIS A 114 12.07 15.22 -13.46
C HIS A 114 11.21 15.56 -14.68
N LYS A 115 11.78 15.55 -15.89
CA LYS A 115 11.06 15.94 -17.13
C LYS A 115 10.65 14.78 -18.02
N VAL A 116 11.29 13.61 -17.91
CA VAL A 116 11.08 12.49 -18.83
C VAL A 116 11.04 11.16 -18.07
N LEU A 117 10.03 10.33 -18.32
CA LEU A 117 10.02 8.93 -17.93
C LEU A 117 10.71 8.10 -19.00
N HIS A 118 11.71 7.33 -18.59
CA HIS A 118 12.42 6.37 -19.42
C HIS A 118 11.92 4.97 -19.08
N TYR A 119 11.61 4.19 -20.11
CA TYR A 119 11.18 2.82 -19.92
C TYR A 119 11.64 1.88 -21.03
N GLY A 120 11.58 0.58 -20.74
CA GLY A 120 11.98 -0.47 -21.68
C GLY A 120 11.74 -1.86 -21.12
N ASP A 121 11.63 -2.84 -22.02
CA ASP A 121 11.59 -4.26 -21.63
C ASP A 121 12.96 -4.66 -21.03
N VAL A 122 12.95 -5.51 -19.99
CA VAL A 122 14.16 -5.93 -19.27
C VAL A 122 14.23 -7.45 -19.20
N GLU A 123 15.44 -7.99 -19.32
CA GLU A 123 15.73 -9.41 -19.20
C GLU A 123 15.64 -9.89 -17.74
N GLU A 124 15.40 -11.18 -17.56
CA GLU A 124 15.24 -11.78 -16.24
C GLU A 124 16.55 -11.72 -15.44
N GLY A 125 16.51 -11.19 -14.22
CA GLY A 125 17.68 -11.04 -13.33
C GLY A 125 18.33 -9.65 -13.31
N VAL A 126 17.92 -8.73 -14.20
CA VAL A 126 18.39 -7.34 -14.17
C VAL A 126 17.45 -6.45 -13.34
N HIS A 127 17.96 -5.93 -12.20
CA HIS A 127 17.15 -5.14 -11.27
C HIS A 127 17.22 -3.62 -11.48
N SER A 128 18.32 -3.12 -12.04
CA SER A 128 18.54 -1.68 -12.25
C SER A 128 19.31 -1.45 -13.57
N PRO A 129 18.61 -1.43 -14.71
CA PRO A 129 19.25 -1.16 -15.99
C PRO A 129 19.74 0.30 -16.07
N PRO A 130 20.86 0.57 -16.78
CA PRO A 130 21.31 1.93 -17.03
C PRO A 130 20.27 2.71 -17.84
N ILE A 131 20.16 4.02 -17.63
CA ILE A 131 19.16 4.85 -18.30
C ILE A 131 19.29 4.82 -19.83
N GLU A 132 20.49 4.57 -20.34
CA GLU A 132 20.81 4.52 -21.77
C GLU A 132 20.20 3.29 -22.48
N SER A 133 19.96 2.19 -21.76
CA SER A 133 19.31 1.01 -22.35
C SER A 133 17.79 1.14 -22.42
N LEU A 134 17.21 2.14 -21.75
CA LEU A 134 15.78 2.46 -21.76
C LEU A 134 15.50 3.44 -22.91
N LEU A 135 15.27 2.89 -24.10
CA LEU A 135 15.13 3.65 -25.34
C LEU A 135 13.80 4.41 -25.43
N GLU A 136 12.74 3.93 -24.79
CA GLU A 136 11.42 4.55 -24.85
C GLU A 136 11.29 5.68 -23.82
N LYS A 137 10.66 6.80 -24.23
CA LYS A 137 10.63 8.05 -23.46
C LYS A 137 9.24 8.67 -23.50
N ILE A 138 8.77 9.16 -22.36
CA ILE A 138 7.54 9.96 -22.23
C ILE A 138 7.86 11.25 -21.49
N PRO A 139 7.73 12.42 -22.14
CA PRO A 139 7.82 13.70 -21.43
C PRO A 139 6.72 13.82 -20.38
N ILE A 140 7.07 14.20 -19.16
CA ILE A 140 6.12 14.42 -18.06
C ILE A 140 5.10 15.51 -18.42
N ALA A 141 5.51 16.51 -19.18
CA ALA A 141 4.64 17.59 -19.64
C ALA A 141 3.47 17.10 -20.53
N ASP A 142 3.63 15.95 -21.20
CA ASP A 142 2.62 15.39 -22.10
C ASP A 142 1.62 14.49 -21.35
N MET A 143 1.90 14.16 -20.08
CA MET A 143 1.03 13.31 -19.26
C MET A 143 -0.21 14.10 -18.82
N LYS A 144 -1.39 13.59 -19.20
CA LYS A 144 -2.67 14.24 -18.87
C LYS A 144 -3.25 13.74 -17.55
N THR A 145 -3.28 12.43 -17.37
CA THR A 145 -3.98 11.78 -16.25
C THR A 145 -3.35 10.43 -15.92
N VAL A 146 -3.33 10.06 -14.65
CA VAL A 146 -2.96 8.71 -14.19
C VAL A 146 -4.21 7.99 -13.71
N LEU A 147 -4.50 6.82 -14.27
CA LEU A 147 -5.64 5.99 -13.90
C LEU A 147 -5.17 4.83 -13.01
N VAL A 148 -6.01 4.41 -12.07
CA VAL A 148 -5.70 3.33 -11.12
C VAL A 148 -6.87 2.35 -11.03
N GLY A 149 -6.56 1.07 -10.81
CA GLY A 149 -7.56 0.03 -10.58
C GLY A 149 -8.46 -0.24 -11.78
N LYS A 150 -9.78 -0.24 -11.56
CA LYS A 150 -10.79 -0.61 -12.58
C LYS A 150 -10.93 0.41 -13.71
N GLU A 151 -10.41 1.63 -13.52
CA GLU A 151 -10.42 2.66 -14.56
C GLU A 151 -9.35 2.43 -15.62
N CYS A 152 -8.36 1.58 -15.34
CA CYS A 152 -7.34 1.25 -16.31
C CYS A 152 -7.94 0.42 -17.46
N PRO A 153 -7.73 0.80 -18.75
CA PRO A 153 -8.32 0.12 -19.90
C PRO A 153 -8.06 -1.39 -19.95
N HIS A 154 -6.86 -1.81 -19.54
CA HIS A 154 -6.45 -3.23 -19.53
C HIS A 154 -7.22 -4.10 -18.52
N THR A 155 -7.90 -3.51 -17.53
CA THR A 155 -8.70 -4.25 -16.55
C THR A 155 -10.15 -4.49 -17.02
N LYS A 156 -10.60 -3.78 -18.07
CA LYS A 156 -11.98 -3.83 -18.58
C LYS A 156 -12.26 -5.01 -19.52
N GLU A 157 -11.28 -5.88 -19.80
CA GLU A 157 -11.38 -6.93 -20.83
C GLU A 157 -12.23 -8.18 -20.49
N LYS A 158 -12.90 -8.27 -19.34
CA LYS A 158 -13.63 -9.51 -18.96
C LYS A 158 -15.13 -9.56 -19.26
N SER A 159 -15.76 -8.55 -19.85
CA SER A 159 -17.22 -8.58 -20.08
C SER A 159 -17.71 -8.47 -21.52
N SER A 160 -16.85 -8.34 -22.54
CA SER A 160 -17.36 -8.31 -23.91
C SER A 160 -16.30 -8.72 -24.92
N GLY A 161 -16.48 -9.93 -25.48
CA GLY A 161 -15.81 -10.35 -26.69
C GLY A 161 -16.18 -9.42 -27.85
N LYS A 162 -15.35 -8.41 -28.09
CA LYS A 162 -15.22 -7.67 -29.35
C LYS A 162 -13.90 -6.93 -29.30
N GLN A 163 -12.93 -7.40 -30.08
CA GLN A 163 -11.70 -6.67 -30.36
C GLN A 163 -12.08 -5.37 -31.07
N ASN A 164 -12.16 -4.28 -30.33
CA ASN A 164 -12.12 -2.95 -30.94
C ASN A 164 -10.70 -2.43 -30.79
N LYS A 165 -10.00 -2.37 -31.93
CA LYS A 165 -8.85 -1.47 -32.15
C LYS A 165 -9.27 -0.07 -31.69
N VAL A 166 -8.86 0.34 -30.49
CA VAL A 166 -8.89 1.76 -30.14
C VAL A 166 -7.62 2.37 -30.70
N SER A 167 -7.71 2.75 -31.97
CA SER A 167 -6.82 3.70 -32.62
C SER A 167 -7.12 5.10 -32.09
N THR A 168 -6.58 5.44 -30.92
CA THR A 168 -6.46 6.83 -30.47
C THR A 168 -5.14 6.94 -29.72
N SER A 169 -4.29 7.88 -30.14
CA SER A 169 -2.90 8.15 -29.71
C SER A 169 -2.73 8.49 -28.22
N HIS A 170 -3.13 7.60 -27.33
CA HIS A 170 -2.89 7.68 -25.89
C HIS A 170 -1.81 6.67 -25.54
N TYR A 171 -0.59 7.15 -25.27
CA TYR A 171 0.46 6.35 -24.64
C TYR A 171 -0.05 5.87 -23.27
N THR A 172 -0.56 4.64 -23.22
CA THR A 172 -1.09 4.05 -21.99
C THR A 172 -0.04 3.10 -21.43
N LEU A 173 0.77 3.60 -20.49
CA LEU A 173 1.62 2.73 -19.67
C LEU A 173 0.77 2.08 -18.59
N ALA A 174 0.75 0.74 -18.58
CA ALA A 174 0.02 -0.05 -17.61
C ALA A 174 0.99 -0.67 -16.62
N PHE A 175 0.91 -0.24 -15.36
CA PHE A 175 1.74 -0.75 -14.27
C PHE A 175 0.98 -1.83 -13.50
N CYS A 176 1.58 -3.02 -13.37
CA CYS A 176 1.16 -3.99 -12.37
C CYS A 176 2.26 -4.11 -11.33
N THR A 177 2.01 -3.56 -10.15
CA THR A 177 2.79 -3.86 -8.95
C THR A 177 2.39 -5.26 -8.51
N GLY A 178 3.21 -6.26 -8.84
CA GLY A 178 3.13 -7.55 -8.15
C GLY A 178 3.70 -7.36 -6.76
N ASP A 179 2.99 -7.79 -5.72
CA ASP A 179 3.57 -7.86 -4.39
C ASP A 179 4.86 -8.70 -4.46
N PRO A 180 6.03 -8.19 -3.99
CA PRO A 180 7.28 -8.95 -3.99
C PRO A 180 7.29 -10.09 -2.96
N ALA A 181 6.21 -10.26 -2.19
CA ALA A 181 6.03 -11.38 -1.30
C ALA A 181 5.32 -12.52 -2.04
N GLY A 182 6.11 -13.49 -2.52
CA GLY A 182 5.61 -14.81 -2.85
C GLY A 182 4.91 -15.42 -1.64
N SER A 183 3.60 -15.23 -1.55
CA SER A 183 2.73 -16.01 -0.69
C SER A 183 1.56 -16.48 -1.55
N SER A 184 1.63 -17.75 -1.92
CA SER A 184 0.49 -18.53 -2.39
C SER A 184 -0.52 -18.60 -1.25
N LEU A 185 -1.34 -17.56 -1.09
CA LEU A 185 -2.52 -17.58 -0.24
C LEU A 185 -3.75 -17.50 -1.12
N ASP A 186 -4.56 -18.55 -0.99
CA ASP A 186 -5.78 -18.84 -1.70
C ASP A 186 -6.64 -17.60 -2.02
N LYS A 187 -6.93 -17.40 -3.31
CA LYS A 187 -7.73 -16.27 -3.84
C LYS A 187 -9.22 -16.32 -3.46
N ASN A 188 -9.62 -17.19 -2.54
CA ASN A 188 -11.03 -17.41 -2.18
C ASN A 188 -11.42 -17.01 -0.76
N MET A 189 -10.53 -16.45 0.08
CA MET A 189 -10.84 -16.18 1.49
C MET A 189 -10.84 -14.70 1.93
N VAL A 190 -11.02 -13.74 1.01
CA VAL A 190 -11.22 -12.32 1.38
C VAL A 190 -12.43 -11.72 0.65
N ARG A 191 -13.53 -12.46 0.62
CA ARG A 191 -14.88 -11.89 0.44
C ARG A 191 -15.56 -11.84 1.80
N LYS A 192 -15.29 -10.81 2.61
CA LYS A 192 -16.23 -10.29 3.62
C LYS A 192 -15.68 -9.01 4.25
N ARG A 193 -16.36 -7.90 3.92
CA ARG A 193 -16.54 -6.65 4.68
C ARG A 193 -15.60 -6.40 5.87
N ILE A 194 -14.84 -5.31 5.80
CA ILE A 194 -14.85 -4.26 6.83
C ILE A 194 -14.85 -2.91 6.10
N LYS A 195 -16.00 -2.22 6.15
CA LYS A 195 -16.09 -0.77 5.90
C LYS A 195 -15.43 -0.09 7.10
N ALA A 196 -14.33 0.62 6.88
CA ALA A 196 -13.87 1.68 7.76
C ALA A 196 -13.26 2.79 6.89
N PRO A 197 -13.64 4.06 7.13
CA PRO A 197 -13.16 5.18 6.34
C PRO A 197 -11.84 5.66 6.93
N PHE A 198 -10.76 5.60 6.16
CA PHE A 198 -9.62 6.49 6.39
C PHE A 198 -9.35 7.23 5.08
N PRO A 199 -9.31 8.58 5.11
CA PRO A 199 -9.14 9.37 3.91
C PRO A 199 -7.70 9.18 3.42
N LEU A 200 -7.58 8.53 2.28
CA LEU A 200 -6.40 8.65 1.43
C LEU A 200 -6.35 10.11 0.98
N VAL A 201 -5.53 10.91 1.66
CA VAL A 201 -5.14 12.24 1.19
C VAL A 201 -4.21 12.02 0.01
N TRP A 202 -4.68 12.42 -1.16
CA TRP A 202 -3.94 12.49 -2.42
C TRP A 202 -2.98 13.68 -2.42
#